data_AF-A0A428I2X6-F1
#
_entry.id   AF-A0A428I2X6-F1
#
_cell.length_a   1.000
_cell.length_b   1.000
_cell.length_c   1.000
_cell.angle_alpha   90.00
_cell.angle_beta   90.00
_cell.angle_gamma   90.00
#
_symmetry.space_group_name_H-M   'P 1'
#
loop_
_entity.id
_entity.type
_entity.pdbx_description
1 polymer ?
#
loop_
_entity_poly.entity_id
_entity_poly.type
_entity_poly.pdbx_seq_one_letter_code
_entity_poly.pdbx_strand_id
1 'polypeptide(L)'
;MGQVPKVIGENQARFFCEKRHQKTKEFLKLHFDEFVENYNFTQDNLENNKIIWTLWWQGYDNAPEIVKYCVDNMKKLAHKNGFEFYCLDESTFDCYVQIPEYLKLKIKKGYISIANISDMIRVCLLSQYGGTWIDSTVFIHSFIF
;
A
#
# COMPACT_ATOMS: atom_id res chain seq x y z
N MET A 1 9.34 3.99 -4.98
CA MET A 1 10.77 3.63 -5.12
C MET A 1 11.56 4.45 -4.12
N GLY A 2 11.81 3.88 -2.94
CA GLY A 2 12.66 4.50 -1.92
C GLY A 2 14.11 4.48 -2.38
N GLN A 3 14.83 5.58 -2.16
CA GLN A 3 16.16 5.87 -2.66
C GLN A 3 17.10 4.66 -2.59
N VAL A 4 17.53 4.15 -3.75
CA VAL A 4 18.66 3.22 -3.83
C VAL A 4 19.90 4.02 -3.43
N PRO A 5 20.62 3.63 -2.35
CA PRO A 5 21.79 4.36 -1.94
C PRO A 5 22.83 4.35 -3.07
N LYS A 6 23.27 5.54 -3.50
CA LYS A 6 24.41 5.73 -4.43
C LYS A 6 25.70 4.99 -3.99
N VAL A 7 25.72 4.45 -2.77
CA VAL A 7 26.83 3.74 -2.13
C VAL A 7 27.06 2.34 -2.68
N ILE A 8 26.03 1.66 -3.21
CA ILE A 8 26.08 0.23 -3.59
C ILE A 8 25.95 0.03 -5.11
N GLY A 9 25.41 1.01 -5.84
CA GLY A 9 25.17 0.91 -7.29
C GLY A 9 23.95 0.04 -7.63
N GLU A 10 23.24 0.40 -8.70
CA GLU A 10 21.95 -0.20 -9.06
C GLU A 10 22.01 -1.71 -9.24
N ASN A 11 23.07 -2.22 -9.88
CA ASN A 11 23.24 -3.65 -10.14
C ASN A 11 23.37 -4.47 -8.85
N GLN A 12 24.12 -3.97 -7.86
CA GLN A 12 24.28 -4.66 -6.59
C GLN A 12 22.99 -4.57 -5.75
N ALA A 13 22.34 -3.41 -5.72
CA ALA A 13 21.05 -3.26 -5.05
C ALA A 13 20.00 -4.21 -5.65
N ARG A 14 19.96 -4.33 -6.98
CA ARG A 14 19.13 -5.28 -7.70
C ARG A 14 19.46 -6.72 -7.31
N PHE A 15 20.75 -7.09 -7.31
CA PHE A 15 21.19 -8.41 -6.89
C PHE A 15 20.73 -8.77 -5.48
N PHE A 16 20.90 -7.87 -4.49
CA PHE A 16 20.44 -8.11 -3.12
C PHE A 16 18.92 -8.25 -3.04
N CYS A 17 18.17 -7.40 -3.75
CA CYS A 17 16.72 -7.49 -3.83
C CYS A 17 16.26 -8.83 -4.43
N GLU A 18 16.87 -9.25 -5.53
CA GLU A 18 16.56 -10.53 -6.20
C GLU A 18 16.89 -11.72 -5.30
N LYS A 19 18.03 -11.69 -4.60
CA LYS A 19 18.41 -12.75 -3.64
C LYS A 19 17.44 -12.84 -2.46
N ARG A 20 17.05 -11.70 -1.87
CA ARG A 20 16.07 -11.66 -0.78
C ARG A 20 14.69 -12.14 -1.24
N HIS A 21 14.27 -11.71 -2.44
CA HIS A 21 13.02 -12.15 -3.05
C HIS A 21 13.01 -13.66 -3.26
N GLN A 22 14.10 -14.21 -3.79
CA GLN A 22 14.24 -15.64 -4.01
C GLN A 22 14.14 -16.44 -2.70
N LYS A 23 14.81 -15.99 -1.64
CA LYS A 23 14.71 -16.62 -0.31
C LYS A 23 13.31 -16.55 0.28
N THR A 24 12.62 -15.43 0.09
CA THR A 24 11.23 -15.26 0.52
C THR A 24 10.32 -16.23 -0.24
N LYS A 25 10.49 -16.35 -1.56
CA LYS A 25 9.75 -17.33 -2.37
C LYS A 25 9.99 -18.77 -1.93
N GLU A 26 11.24 -19.14 -1.68
CA GLU A 26 11.61 -20.49 -1.19
C GLU A 26 10.92 -20.79 0.14
N PHE A 27 10.97 -19.85 1.09
CA PHE A 27 10.27 -19.97 2.37
C PHE A 27 8.76 -20.11 2.20
N LEU A 28 8.15 -19.26 1.36
CA LEU A 28 6.71 -19.29 1.13
C LEU A 28 6.26 -20.62 0.51
N LYS A 29 6.99 -21.13 -0.48
CA LYS A 29 6.68 -22.44 -1.06
C LYS A 29 6.78 -23.55 -0.02
N LEU A 30 7.92 -23.64 0.66
CA LEU A 30 8.17 -24.68 1.66
C LEU A 30 7.11 -24.74 2.77
N HIS A 31 6.59 -23.59 3.20
CA HIS A 31 5.68 -23.50 4.34
C HIS A 31 4.20 -23.32 3.97
N PHE A 32 3.89 -22.89 2.75
CA PHE A 32 2.54 -22.54 2.33
C PHE A 32 2.14 -23.14 0.97
N ASP A 33 2.89 -24.09 0.41
CA ASP A 33 2.55 -24.73 -0.88
C ASP A 33 1.13 -25.31 -0.87
N GLU A 34 0.74 -26.07 0.17
CA GLU A 34 -0.62 -26.63 0.28
C GLU A 34 -1.69 -25.53 0.30
N PHE A 35 -1.44 -24.41 0.97
CA PHE A 35 -2.36 -23.28 0.96
C PHE A 35 -2.48 -22.69 -0.44
N VAL A 36 -1.35 -22.44 -1.11
CA VAL A 36 -1.32 -21.82 -2.45
C VAL A 36 -2.00 -22.71 -3.48
N GLU A 37 -1.79 -24.02 -3.42
CA GLU A 37 -2.39 -25.00 -4.34
C GLU A 37 -3.92 -25.06 -4.20
N ASN A 38 -4.42 -24.87 -2.98
CA ASN A 38 -5.85 -24.94 -2.69
C ASN A 38 -6.55 -23.57 -2.63
N TYR A 39 -5.78 -22.48 -2.76
CA TYR A 39 -6.35 -21.14 -2.73
C TYR A 39 -7.04 -20.83 -4.06
N ASN A 40 -8.35 -20.54 -3.98
CA ASN A 40 -9.08 -20.08 -5.14
C ASN A 40 -8.76 -18.60 -5.37
N PHE A 41 -7.85 -18.32 -6.31
CA PHE A 41 -7.58 -16.96 -6.77
C PHE A 41 -8.78 -16.45 -7.58
N THR A 42 -9.80 -15.94 -6.88
CA THR A 42 -10.84 -15.16 -7.54
C THR A 42 -10.20 -13.89 -8.11
N GLN A 43 -10.41 -13.68 -9.40
CA GLN A 43 -9.84 -12.56 -10.14
C GLN A 43 -10.67 -11.31 -9.85
N ASP A 44 -10.19 -10.48 -8.93
CA ASP A 44 -10.79 -9.17 -8.71
C ASP A 44 -10.14 -8.14 -9.64
N ASN A 45 -11.01 -7.33 -10.29
CA ASN A 45 -10.74 -6.23 -11.23
C ASN A 45 -9.53 -6.40 -12.18
N LEU A 46 -9.82 -6.84 -13.41
CA LEU A 46 -8.87 -6.88 -14.53
C LEU A 46 -8.44 -5.49 -15.04
N GLU A 47 -9.21 -4.46 -14.74
CA GLU A 47 -8.97 -3.09 -15.20
C GLU A 47 -8.41 -2.23 -14.06
N ASN A 48 -7.33 -1.51 -14.38
CA ASN A 48 -6.73 -0.59 -13.43
C ASN A 48 -7.46 0.76 -13.46
N ASN A 49 -8.36 0.97 -12.49
CA ASN A 49 -9.14 2.20 -12.38
C ASN A 49 -8.26 3.43 -12.08
N LYS A 50 -8.72 4.62 -12.49
CA LYS A 50 -8.05 5.90 -12.17
C LYS A 50 -8.33 6.33 -10.72
N ILE A 51 -7.84 5.55 -9.76
CA ILE A 51 -8.01 5.81 -8.33
C ILE A 51 -6.63 5.92 -7.69
N ILE A 52 -6.46 6.92 -6.81
CA ILE A 52 -5.31 7.03 -5.92
C ILE A 52 -5.76 6.77 -4.50
N TRP A 53 -5.13 5.79 -3.86
CA TRP A 53 -5.31 5.46 -2.46
C TRP A 53 -4.11 5.93 -1.66
N THR A 54 -4.36 6.56 -0.52
CA THR A 54 -3.36 6.82 0.51
C THR A 54 -3.95 6.57 1.89
N LEU A 55 -3.11 6.42 2.90
CA LEU A 55 -3.51 6.16 4.27
C LEU A 55 -2.68 7.01 5.22
N TRP A 56 -3.36 7.66 6.17
CA TRP A 56 -2.76 8.17 7.39
C TRP A 56 -3.60 7.71 8.57
N TRP A 57 -3.09 6.72 9.32
CA TRP A 57 -3.88 5.98 10.31
C TRP A 57 -4.56 6.88 11.34
N GLN A 58 -3.85 7.90 11.82
CA GLN A 58 -4.33 8.83 12.84
C GLN A 58 -5.35 9.87 12.31
N GLY A 59 -5.67 9.85 11.02
CA GLY A 59 -6.54 10.84 10.38
C GLY A 59 -5.80 12.09 9.90
N TYR A 60 -6.24 12.65 8.77
CA TYR A 60 -5.61 13.79 8.11
C TYR A 60 -5.38 14.99 9.05
N ASP A 61 -6.36 15.31 9.90
CA ASP A 61 -6.29 16.45 10.81
C ASP A 61 -5.16 16.33 11.83
N ASN A 62 -4.85 15.11 12.26
CA ASN A 62 -3.77 14.80 13.20
C ASN A 62 -2.41 14.57 12.52
N ALA A 63 -2.36 14.62 11.18
CA ALA A 63 -1.12 14.41 10.45
C ALA A 63 -0.14 15.58 10.65
N PRO A 64 1.18 15.32 10.71
CA PRO A 64 2.19 16.37 10.65
C PRO A 64 2.04 17.23 9.39
N GLU A 65 2.41 18.50 9.46
CA GLU A 65 2.27 19.46 8.35
C GLU A 65 2.90 18.96 7.03
N ILE A 66 4.04 18.28 7.11
CA ILE A 66 4.69 17.70 5.92
C ILE A 66 3.82 16.62 5.25
N VAL A 67 3.10 15.83 6.02
CA VAL A 67 2.20 14.79 5.50
C VAL A 67 0.97 15.43 4.89
N LYS A 68 0.37 16.42 5.56
CA LYS A 68 -0.77 17.20 5.01
C LYS A 68 -0.41 17.80 3.66
N TYR A 69 0.77 18.43 3.58
CA TYR A 69 1.28 19.01 2.34
C TYR A 69 1.43 17.98 1.22
N CYS A 70 1.96 16.78 1.51
CA CYS A 70 2.04 15.69 0.55
C CYS A 70 0.66 15.20 0.10
N VAL A 71 -0.26 14.97 1.05
CA VAL A 71 -1.63 14.52 0.76
C VAL A 71 -2.40 15.53 -0.09
N ASP A 72 -2.30 16.83 0.22
CA ASP A 72 -2.96 17.89 -0.54
C ASP A 72 -2.38 18.05 -1.95
N ASN A 73 -1.05 17.93 -2.08
CA ASN A 73 -0.38 17.90 -3.38
C ASN A 73 -0.89 16.73 -4.23
N MET A 74 -0.94 15.53 -3.66
CA MET A 74 -1.45 14.34 -4.35
C MET A 74 -2.90 14.51 -4.76
N LYS A 75 -3.78 14.95 -3.85
CA LYS A 75 -5.20 15.18 -4.11
C LYS A 75 -5.42 16.17 -5.26
N LYS A 76 -4.70 17.29 -5.24
CA LYS A 76 -4.77 18.32 -6.29
C LYS A 76 -4.36 17.76 -7.66
N LEU A 77 -3.26 17.00 -7.70
CA LEU A 77 -2.77 16.41 -8.95
C LEU A 77 -3.68 15.28 -9.46
N ALA A 78 -4.22 14.46 -8.57
CA ALA A 78 -5.19 13.42 -8.89
C ALA A 78 -6.38 14.02 -9.64
N HIS A 79 -7.05 15.01 -9.03
CA HIS A 79 -8.22 15.65 -9.60
C HIS A 79 -7.90 16.35 -10.94
N LYS A 80 -6.75 17.02 -11.04
CA LYS A 80 -6.32 17.65 -12.30
C LYS A 80 -6.19 16.65 -13.46
N ASN A 81 -5.83 15.40 -13.17
CA ASN A 81 -5.63 14.35 -14.17
C ASN A 81 -6.82 13.39 -14.28
N GLY A 82 -7.95 13.71 -13.65
CA GLY A 82 -9.17 12.90 -13.69
C GLY A 82 -9.06 11.59 -12.91
N PHE A 83 -8.28 11.56 -11.83
CA PHE A 83 -8.26 10.47 -10.86
C PHE A 83 -9.15 10.79 -9.66
N GLU A 84 -9.81 9.76 -9.13
CA GLU A 84 -10.37 9.79 -7.79
C GLU A 84 -9.26 9.72 -6.75
N PHE A 85 -9.46 10.34 -5.58
CA PHE A 85 -8.48 10.38 -4.51
C PHE A 85 -9.12 10.07 -3.15
N TYR A 86 -8.57 9.07 -2.46
CA TYR A 86 -9.01 8.65 -1.14
C TYR A 86 -7.84 8.66 -0.17
N CYS A 87 -7.94 9.47 0.89
CA CYS A 87 -7.07 9.42 2.05
C CYS A 87 -7.83 8.74 3.17
N LEU A 88 -7.49 7.47 3.42
CA LEU A 88 -8.12 6.65 4.44
C LEU A 88 -7.45 6.89 5.80
N ASP A 89 -8.15 6.51 6.86
CA ASP A 89 -7.69 6.49 8.24
C ASP A 89 -8.33 5.33 9.02
N GLU A 90 -8.04 5.23 10.32
CA GLU A 90 -8.62 4.20 11.21
C GLU A 90 -10.15 4.15 11.19
N SER A 91 -10.82 5.27 10.94
CA SER A 91 -12.28 5.36 11.00
C SER A 91 -12.98 5.09 9.67
N THR A 92 -12.25 5.12 8.56
CA THR A 92 -12.81 5.07 7.19
C THR A 92 -12.37 3.87 6.38
N PHE A 93 -11.26 3.21 6.75
CA PHE A 93 -10.71 2.11 5.93
C PHE A 93 -11.67 0.91 5.82
N ASP A 94 -12.49 0.67 6.84
CA ASP A 94 -13.40 -0.49 6.93
C ASP A 94 -14.58 -0.40 5.96
N CYS A 95 -14.87 0.79 5.44
CA CYS A 95 -15.85 1.02 4.38
C CYS A 95 -15.41 0.43 3.04
N TYR A 96 -14.10 0.25 2.85
CA TYR A 96 -13.49 -0.23 1.60
C TYR A 96 -12.85 -1.61 1.77
N VAL A 97 -12.39 -1.94 2.97
CA VAL A 97 -11.64 -3.18 3.23
C VAL A 97 -12.39 -4.06 4.22
N GLN A 98 -12.86 -5.21 3.73
CA GLN A 98 -13.46 -6.23 4.58
C GLN A 98 -12.37 -7.10 5.21
N ILE A 99 -12.30 -7.06 6.54
CA ILE A 99 -11.32 -7.83 7.32
C ILE A 99 -12.08 -8.68 8.35
N PRO A 100 -11.71 -9.97 8.53
CA PRO A 100 -12.28 -10.81 9.56
C PRO A 100 -12.26 -10.17 10.96
N GLU A 101 -13.31 -10.43 11.73
CA GLU A 101 -13.52 -9.81 13.05
C GLU A 101 -12.37 -10.06 14.03
N TYR A 102 -11.76 -11.26 13.98
CA TYR A 102 -10.62 -11.59 14.84
C TYR A 102 -9.39 -10.70 14.57
N LEU A 103 -9.19 -10.23 13.33
CA LEU A 103 -8.11 -9.30 13.00
C LEU A 103 -8.47 -7.88 13.46
N LYS A 104 -9.72 -7.44 13.28
CA LYS A 104 -10.18 -6.14 13.79
C LYS A 104 -9.95 -6.02 15.31
N LEU A 105 -10.23 -7.08 16.05
CA LEU A 105 -9.94 -7.15 17.49
C LEU A 105 -8.44 -7.03 17.80
N LYS A 106 -7.55 -7.65 16.99
CA LYS A 106 -6.10 -7.53 17.17
C LYS A 106 -5.58 -6.13 16.85
N ILE A 107 -6.12 -5.49 15.80
CA ILE A 107 -5.83 -4.08 15.45
C ILE A 107 -6.20 -3.18 16.62
N LYS A 108 -7.44 -3.28 17.11
CA LYS A 108 -7.95 -2.47 18.22
C LYS A 108 -7.14 -2.65 19.52
N LYS A 109 -6.61 -3.86 19.75
CA LYS A 109 -5.73 -4.16 20.89
C LYS A 109 -4.28 -3.70 20.70
N GLY A 110 -3.92 -3.16 19.54
CA GLY A 110 -2.55 -2.73 19.22
C GLY A 110 -1.57 -3.90 19.00
N TYR A 111 -2.06 -5.11 18.73
CA TYR A 111 -1.20 -6.28 18.50
C TYR A 111 -0.61 -6.34 17.09
N ILE A 112 -1.11 -5.48 16.19
CA ILE A 112 -0.62 -5.36 14.82
C ILE A 112 -0.10 -3.94 14.65
N SER A 113 1.11 -3.80 14.14
CA SER A 113 1.69 -2.48 13.88
C SER A 113 0.91 -1.77 12.76
N ILE A 114 0.91 -0.43 12.81
CA ILE A 114 0.29 0.41 11.78
C ILE A 114 0.90 0.12 10.40
N ALA A 115 2.20 -0.16 10.32
CA ALA A 115 2.86 -0.55 9.07
C ALA A 115 2.26 -1.83 8.47
N ASN A 116 2.05 -2.87 9.28
CA ASN A 116 1.45 -4.12 8.83
C ASN A 116 -0.03 -3.93 8.45
N ILE A 117 -0.76 -3.06 9.17
CA ILE A 117 -2.13 -2.70 8.81
C ILE A 117 -2.17 -2.01 7.46
N SER A 118 -1.26 -1.05 7.22
CA SER A 118 -1.14 -0.34 5.95
C SER A 118 -0.84 -1.28 4.79
N ASP A 119 0.07 -2.25 4.99
CA ASP A 119 0.40 -3.24 3.96
C ASP A 119 -0.80 -4.13 3.60
N MET A 120 -1.57 -4.55 4.60
CA MET A 120 -2.79 -5.35 4.41
C MET A 120 -3.86 -4.55 3.66
N ILE A 121 -4.17 -3.32 4.10
CA ILE A 121 -5.15 -2.43 3.46
C ILE A 121 -4.76 -2.20 2.00
N ARG A 122 -3.49 -1.92 1.72
CA ARG A 122 -2.98 -1.72 0.35
C ARG A 122 -3.28 -2.92 -0.54
N VAL A 123 -3.00 -4.13 -0.07
CA VAL A 123 -3.23 -5.34 -0.87
C VAL A 123 -4.72 -5.52 -1.15
N CYS A 124 -5.58 -5.38 -0.15
CA CYS A 124 -7.02 -5.52 -0.31
C CYS A 124 -7.62 -4.48 -1.26
N LEU A 125 -7.21 -3.21 -1.15
CA LEU A 125 -7.71 -2.14 -2.03
C LEU A 125 -7.31 -2.39 -3.47
N LEU A 126 -6.04 -2.72 -3.70
CA LEU A 126 -5.53 -2.92 -5.06
C LEU A 126 -6.08 -4.19 -5.70
N SER A 127 -6.32 -5.25 -4.93
CA SER A 127 -6.98 -6.44 -5.46
C SER A 127 -8.44 -6.14 -5.82
N GLN A 128 -9.18 -5.46 -4.94
CA GLN A 128 -10.61 -5.28 -5.10
C GLN A 128 -10.98 -4.16 -6.08
N TYR A 129 -10.24 -3.05 -6.11
CA TYR A 129 -10.59 -1.84 -6.86
C TYR A 129 -9.57 -1.45 -7.94
N GLY A 130 -8.40 -2.09 -7.97
CA GLY A 130 -7.25 -1.59 -8.72
C GLY A 130 -6.80 -0.22 -8.21
N GLY A 131 -6.30 0.62 -9.10
CA GLY A 131 -5.77 1.95 -8.78
C GLY A 131 -4.29 1.93 -8.43
N THR A 132 -3.86 3.03 -7.83
CA THR A 132 -2.48 3.25 -7.39
C THR A 132 -2.45 3.61 -5.92
N TRP A 133 -1.68 2.85 -5.14
CA TRP A 133 -1.35 3.22 -3.78
C TRP A 133 -0.15 4.18 -3.76
N ILE A 134 -0.26 5.28 -3.03
CA ILE A 134 0.85 6.21 -2.79
C ILE A 134 0.95 6.48 -1.29
N ASP A 135 2.13 6.27 -0.72
CA ASP A 135 2.36 6.55 0.70
C ASP A 135 2.11 8.04 1.00
N SER A 136 1.48 8.32 2.13
CA SER A 136 1.04 9.66 2.54
C SER A 136 2.17 10.68 2.72
N THR A 137 3.42 10.21 2.76
CA THR A 137 4.63 11.04 2.86
C THR A 137 5.25 11.39 1.51
N VAL A 138 4.69 10.91 0.38
CA VAL A 138 5.23 11.16 -0.96
C VAL A 138 4.72 12.49 -1.51
N PHE A 139 5.67 13.36 -1.85
CA PHE A 139 5.38 14.56 -2.64
C PHE A 139 5.53 14.26 -4.13
N ILE A 140 4.53 14.62 -4.93
CA ILE A 140 4.56 14.46 -6.38
C ILE A 140 4.90 15.81 -7.02
N HIS A 141 6.07 15.86 -7.65
CA HIS A 141 6.52 17.04 -8.37
C HIS A 141 6.12 16.96 -9.85
N SER A 142 5.35 17.93 -10.32
CA SER A 142 4.80 17.95 -11.67
C SER A 142 5.76 18.54 -12.72
N PHE A 143 7.04 18.15 -12.75
CA PHE A 143 7.98 18.72 -13.72
C PHE A 143 7.87 18.15 -15.15
N ILE A 144 6.91 17.26 -15.41
CA ILE A 144 6.70 16.68 -16.74
C ILE A 144 5.20 16.56 -16.96
N PHE A 145 4.62 17.59 -17.59
CA PHE A 145 3.49 17.49 -18.52
C PHE A 145 3.69 18.57 -19.58
#